data_AF-A0A822HLJ2-F1
#
_entry.id   AF-A0A822HLJ2-F1
#
_cell.length_a   1.000
_cell.length_b   1.000
_cell.length_c   1.000
_cell.angle_alpha   90.00
_cell.angle_beta   90.00
_cell.angle_gamma   90.00
#
_symmetry.space_group_name_H-M   'P 1'
#
loop_
_entity.id
_entity.type
_entity.pdbx_description
1 polymer ?
#
loop_
_entity_poly.entity_id
_entity_poly.type
_entity_poly.pdbx_seq_one_letter_code
_entity_poly.pdbx_strand_id
1 'polypeptide(L)'
;MEYQNKRGGTIVLLDIKKPQQQSWSSPLEAHEMALQLEKDVYQALLELHASATKHSDPHLTDYLEAEFLDEQVESIKQYADYITNLRRVGTGLGEYIFDKEELQD
;
A
#
# COMPACT_ATOMS: atom_id res chain seq x y z
N MET A 1 -15.29 4.30 -2.89
CA MET A 1 -16.63 4.10 -3.52
C MET A 1 -17.37 5.41 -3.75
N GLU A 2 -17.30 6.36 -2.82
CA GLU A 2 -17.98 7.67 -2.94
C GLU A 2 -17.64 8.45 -4.20
N TYR A 3 -16.36 8.47 -4.61
CA TYR A 3 -15.92 9.14 -5.83
C TYR A 3 -16.68 8.65 -7.08
N GLN A 4 -16.87 7.33 -7.21
CA GLN A 4 -17.59 6.74 -8.33
C GLN A 4 -19.07 7.20 -8.35
N ASN A 5 -19.72 7.21 -7.19
CA ASN A 5 -21.09 7.74 -7.05
C ASN A 5 -21.16 9.24 -7.38
N LYS A 6 -20.18 10.03 -6.93
CA LYS A 6 -20.08 11.48 -7.22
C LYS A 6 -19.97 11.75 -8.72
N ARG A 7 -19.26 10.90 -9.47
CA ARG A 7 -19.11 10.99 -10.93
C ARG A 7 -20.28 10.37 -11.70
N GLY A 8 -21.30 9.84 -11.01
CA GLY A 8 -22.47 9.19 -11.63
C GLY A 8 -22.20 7.80 -12.20
N GLY A 9 -21.06 7.18 -11.83
CA GLY A 9 -20.70 5.83 -12.26
C GLY A 9 -21.40 4.75 -11.44
N THR A 10 -21.48 3.54 -11.99
CA THR A 10 -22.06 2.37 -11.31
C THR A 10 -20.95 1.59 -10.60
N ILE A 11 -21.19 1.23 -9.34
CA ILE A 11 -20.30 0.34 -8.57
C ILE A 11 -20.67 -1.11 -8.89
N VAL A 12 -19.69 -1.90 -9.32
CA VAL A 12 -19.82 -3.34 -9.51
C VAL A 12 -18.85 -4.02 -8.55
N LEU A 13 -19.40 -4.77 -7.59
CA LEU A 13 -18.61 -5.50 -6.61
C LEU A 13 -18.21 -6.87 -7.16
N LEU A 14 -16.97 -7.27 -6.87
CA LEU A 14 -16.40 -8.56 -7.23
C LEU A 14 -15.93 -9.29 -5.97
N ASP A 15 -15.73 -10.60 -6.09
CA ASP A 15 -15.22 -11.41 -4.98
C ASP A 15 -13.82 -10.97 -4.56
N ILE A 16 -13.66 -10.72 -3.26
CA ILE A 16 -12.34 -10.48 -2.65
C ILE A 16 -11.67 -11.84 -2.46
N LYS A 17 -10.61 -12.08 -3.22
CA LYS A 17 -9.84 -13.32 -3.12
C LYS A 17 -9.13 -13.39 -1.78
N LYS A 18 -9.06 -14.60 -1.21
CA LYS A 18 -8.24 -14.84 -0.02
C LYS A 18 -6.77 -14.46 -0.28
N PRO A 19 -6.02 -14.01 0.73
CA PRO A 19 -4.59 -13.79 0.62
C PRO A 19 -3.85 -15.06 0.14
N GLN A 20 -2.78 -14.87 -0.62
CA GLN A 20 -1.95 -15.99 -1.10
C GLN A 20 -1.22 -16.69 0.04
N GLN A 21 -0.82 -15.92 1.06
CA GLN A 21 -0.14 -16.37 2.26
C GLN A 21 -0.97 -16.02 3.49
N GLN A 22 -1.08 -16.97 4.43
CA GLN A 22 -1.89 -16.83 5.65
C GLN A 22 -1.06 -16.88 6.93
N SER A 23 0.25 -17.13 6.81
CA SER A 23 1.17 -17.20 7.95
C SER A 23 2.51 -16.62 7.53
N TRP A 24 3.13 -15.85 8.41
CA TRP A 24 4.47 -15.29 8.22
C TRP A 24 5.39 -15.86 9.29
N SER A 25 6.59 -16.25 8.88
CA SER A 25 7.59 -16.86 9.76
C SER A 25 8.35 -15.83 10.59
N SER A 26 8.36 -14.57 10.17
CA SER A 26 9.01 -13.46 10.86
C SER A 26 8.32 -12.12 10.54
N PRO A 27 8.48 -11.09 11.41
CA PRO A 27 8.07 -9.72 11.09
C PRO A 27 8.73 -9.20 9.81
N LEU A 28 9.98 -9.59 9.55
CA LEU A 28 10.69 -9.21 8.33
C LEU A 28 9.96 -9.70 7.08
N GLU A 29 9.59 -10.99 7.04
CA GLU A 29 8.83 -11.56 5.92
C GLU A 29 7.47 -10.86 5.76
N ALA A 30 6.78 -10.54 6.86
CA ALA A 30 5.51 -9.82 6.82
C ALA A 30 5.65 -8.42 6.20
N HIS A 31 6.66 -7.65 6.61
CA HIS A 31 6.90 -6.31 6.06
C HIS A 31 7.39 -6.34 4.61
N GLU A 32 8.19 -7.35 4.21
CA GLU A 32 8.58 -7.54 2.81
C GLU A 32 7.37 -7.83 1.91
N MET A 33 6.43 -8.65 2.40
CA MET A 33 5.18 -8.90 1.69
C MET A 33 4.27 -7.67 1.63
N ALA A 34 4.17 -6.90 2.73
CA ALA A 34 3.42 -5.65 2.76
C ALA A 34 4.00 -4.63 1.77
N LEU A 35 5.33 -4.45 1.74
CA LEU A 35 5.99 -3.57 0.78
C LEU A 35 5.69 -3.97 -0.67
N GLN A 36 5.66 -5.27 -0.97
CA GLN A 36 5.32 -5.73 -2.32
C GLN A 36 3.86 -5.40 -2.66
N LEU A 37 2.94 -5.62 -1.73
CA LEU A 37 1.52 -5.28 -1.93
C LEU A 37 1.34 -3.77 -2.18
N GLU A 38 2.03 -2.91 -1.42
CA GLU A 38 1.98 -1.46 -1.61
C GLU A 38 2.51 -1.02 -2.97
N LYS A 39 3.57 -1.67 -3.46
CA LYS A 39 4.08 -1.41 -4.81
C LYS A 39 3.09 -1.85 -5.89
N ASP A 40 2.42 -2.97 -5.70
CA ASP A 40 1.42 -3.48 -6.65
C ASP A 40 0.20 -2.54 -6.70
N VAL A 41 -0.25 -2.03 -5.55
CA VAL A 41 -1.34 -1.03 -5.46
C VAL A 41 -0.91 0.28 -6.11
N TYR A 42 0.29 0.78 -5.81
CA TYR A 42 0.83 1.99 -6.42
C TYR A 42 0.90 1.87 -7.95
N GLN A 43 1.37 0.72 -8.46
CA GLN A 43 1.40 0.46 -9.91
C GLN A 43 -0.01 0.47 -10.52
N ALA A 44 -1.01 -0.13 -9.86
CA ALA A 44 -2.40 -0.08 -10.31
C ALA A 44 -2.97 1.36 -10.33
N LEU A 45 -2.59 2.20 -9.36
CA LEU A 45 -2.96 3.62 -9.33
C LEU A 45 -2.32 4.40 -10.48
N LEU A 46 -1.05 4.16 -10.79
CA LEU A 46 -0.38 4.77 -11.95
C LEU A 46 -1.04 4.36 -13.28
N GLU A 47 -1.44 3.11 -13.42
CA GLU A 47 -2.17 2.64 -14.61
C GLU A 47 -3.54 3.30 -14.73
N LEU A 48 -4.25 3.46 -13.61
CA LEU A 48 -5.52 4.18 -13.57
C LEU A 48 -5.33 5.67 -13.92
N HIS A 49 -4.29 6.31 -13.38
CA HIS A 49 -3.93 7.69 -13.69
C HIS A 49 -3.59 7.88 -15.18
N ALA A 50 -2.79 6.98 -15.75
CA ALA A 50 -2.48 6.98 -17.17
C ALA A 50 -3.74 6.82 -18.05
N SER A 51 -4.68 5.96 -17.63
CA SER A 51 -5.98 5.82 -18.28
C SER A 51 -6.80 7.11 -18.21
N ALA A 52 -6.91 7.73 -17.03
CA ALA A 52 -7.60 9.00 -16.83
C ALA A 52 -7.00 10.12 -17.70
N THR A 53 -5.66 10.20 -17.75
CA THR A 53 -4.92 11.14 -18.60
C THR A 53 -5.22 10.91 -20.08
N LYS A 54 -5.20 9.66 -20.55
CA LYS A 54 -5.55 9.30 -21.92
C LYS A 54 -6.97 9.71 -22.29
N HIS A 55 -7.89 9.65 -21.33
CA HIS A 55 -9.28 10.05 -21.50
C HIS A 55 -9.53 11.55 -21.21
N SER A 56 -8.48 12.33 -20.93
CA SER A 56 -8.56 13.76 -20.61
C SER A 56 -9.52 14.04 -19.45
N ASP A 57 -9.43 13.24 -18.38
CA ASP A 57 -10.19 13.43 -17.13
C ASP A 57 -9.32 14.08 -16.05
N PRO A 58 -9.18 15.42 -16.03
CA PRO A 58 -8.30 16.11 -15.09
C PRO A 58 -8.78 16.00 -13.63
N HIS A 59 -10.09 15.82 -13.40
CA HIS A 59 -10.61 15.70 -12.04
C HIS A 59 -10.27 14.33 -11.44
N LEU A 60 -10.24 13.26 -12.25
CA LEU A 60 -9.79 11.95 -11.77
C LEU A 60 -8.29 11.93 -11.53
N THR A 61 -7.47 12.52 -12.40
CA THR A 61 -6.01 12.58 -12.16
C THR A 61 -5.69 13.36 -10.88
N ASP A 62 -6.31 14.53 -10.68
CA ASP A 62 -6.13 15.35 -9.46
C ASP A 62 -6.56 14.58 -8.19
N TYR A 63 -7.70 13.89 -8.24
CA TYR A 63 -8.17 13.07 -7.13
C TYR A 63 -7.21 11.91 -6.79
N LEU A 64 -6.63 11.25 -7.79
CA LEU A 64 -5.66 10.18 -7.56
C LEU A 64 -4.35 10.72 -6.97
N GLU A 65 -3.88 11.87 -7.46
CA GLU A 65 -2.68 12.53 -6.96
C GLU A 65 -2.85 12.96 -5.50
N ALA A 66 -3.92 13.69 -5.18
CA ALA A 66 -4.13 14.29 -3.87
C ALA A 66 -4.45 13.27 -2.76
N GLU A 67 -5.19 12.21 -3.08
CA GLU A 67 -5.74 11.30 -2.05
C GLU A 67 -5.03 9.96 -1.97
N PHE A 68 -4.22 9.57 -2.97
CA PHE A 68 -3.64 8.21 -3.00
C PHE A 68 -2.15 8.18 -3.33
N LEU A 69 -1.69 8.90 -4.35
CA LEU A 69 -0.31 8.73 -4.81
C LEU A 69 0.72 9.19 -3.78
N ASP A 70 0.46 10.31 -3.08
CA ASP A 70 1.34 10.78 -2.01
C ASP A 70 1.37 9.80 -0.82
N GLU A 71 0.20 9.32 -0.39
CA GLU A 71 0.09 8.32 0.70
C GLU A 71 0.83 7.03 0.35
N GLN A 72 0.72 6.54 -0.89
CA GLN A 72 1.45 5.34 -1.32
C GLN A 72 2.96 5.54 -1.27
N VAL A 73 3.48 6.71 -1.64
CA VAL A 73 4.93 6.98 -1.60
C VAL A 73 5.42 6.98 -0.15
N GLU A 74 4.66 7.59 0.76
CA GLU A 74 4.95 7.59 2.19
C GLU A 74 4.91 6.18 2.78
N SER A 75 3.86 5.41 2.49
CA SER A 75 3.70 4.01 2.94
C SER A 75 4.85 3.11 2.43
N ILE A 76 5.17 3.18 1.14
CA ILE A 76 6.29 2.42 0.55
C ILE A 76 7.61 2.76 1.26
N LYS A 77 7.85 4.04 1.56
CA LYS A 77 9.05 4.49 2.28
C LYS A 77 9.07 3.93 3.70
N GLN A 78 7.96 4.00 4.42
CA GLN A 78 7.82 3.50 5.78
C GLN A 78 8.13 2.00 5.85
N TYR A 79 7.51 1.17 4.99
CA TYR A 79 7.80 -0.26 4.95
C TYR A 79 9.26 -0.56 4.58
N ALA A 80 9.87 0.20 3.68
CA ALA A 80 11.28 0.04 3.33
C ALA A 80 12.21 0.36 4.53
N ASP A 81 11.87 1.35 5.34
CA ASP A 81 12.60 1.68 6.57
C ASP A 81 12.44 0.59 7.61
N TYR A 82 11.23 0.07 7.81
CA TYR A 82 10.96 -1.05 8.70
C TYR A 82 11.76 -2.29 8.33
N ILE A 83 11.81 -2.66 7.05
CA ILE A 83 12.64 -3.78 6.56
C ILE A 83 14.12 -3.53 6.85
N THR A 84 14.60 -2.31 6.63
CA THR A 84 16.00 -1.94 6.87
C THR A 84 16.34 -2.05 8.36
N ASN A 85 15.46 -1.57 9.25
CA ASN A 85 15.61 -1.65 10.69
C ASN A 85 15.56 -3.11 11.18
N LEU A 86 14.59 -3.91 10.73
CA LEU A 86 14.44 -5.32 11.08
C LEU A 86 15.69 -6.14 10.69
N ARG A 87 16.24 -5.91 9.48
CA ARG A 87 17.49 -6.53 9.04
C ARG A 87 18.68 -6.13 9.91
N ARG A 88 18.69 -4.90 10.44
CA ARG A 88 19.77 -4.37 11.29
C ARG A 88 19.72 -4.92 12.71
N VAL A 89 18.53 -4.99 13.31
CA VAL A 89 18.36 -5.41 14.72
C VAL A 89 18.42 -6.94 14.88
N GLY A 90 18.12 -7.70 13.82
CA GLY A 90 18.14 -9.15 13.84
C GLY A 90 16.98 -9.76 14.65
N THR A 91 16.97 -11.10 14.73
CA THR A 91 15.85 -11.85 15.31
C THR A 91 15.86 -11.88 16.84
N GLY A 92 14.70 -12.16 17.45
CA GLY A 92 14.57 -12.32 18.90
C GLY A 92 14.47 -10.98 19.63
N LEU A 93 15.53 -10.55 20.32
CA LEU A 93 15.50 -9.28 21.09
C LEU A 93 15.35 -8.07 20.16
N GLY A 94 15.96 -8.12 18.98
CA GLY A 94 15.86 -7.04 17.98
C GLY A 94 14.43 -6.81 17.52
N GLU A 95 13.72 -7.89 17.17
CA GLU A 95 12.29 -7.85 16.80
C GLU A 95 11.42 -7.34 17.95
N TYR A 96 11.68 -7.75 19.19
CA TYR A 96 10.94 -7.24 20.35
C TYR A 96 11.14 -5.73 20.56
N ILE A 97 12.37 -5.23 20.43
CA ILE A 97 12.64 -3.79 20.54
C ILE A 97 12.01 -3.04 19.37
N PHE A 98 12.08 -3.57 18.16
CA PHE A 98 11.44 -2.99 16.98
C PHE A 98 9.93 -2.85 17.19
N ASP A 99 9.25 -3.92 17.62
CA ASP A 99 7.82 -3.90 17.97
C ASP A 99 7.50 -2.82 19.01
N LYS A 100 8.36 -2.69 20.03
CA LYS A 100 8.18 -1.70 21.09
C LYS A 100 8.47 -0.27 20.70
N GLU A 101 9.34 0.02 19.73
CA GLU A 101 9.72 1.41 19.43
C GLU A 101 9.04 1.94 18.17
N GLU A 102 8.72 1.08 17.20
CA GLU A 102 8.30 1.48 15.86
C GLU A 102 6.82 1.19 15.55
N LEU A 103 6.19 0.27 16.30
CA LEU A 103 4.82 -0.22 16.04
C LEU A 103 3.84 0.07 17.19
N GLN A 104 4.18 0.96 18.13
CA GLN A 104 3.27 1.30 19.24
C GLN A 104 1.97 1.92 18.71
N ASP A 105 0.83 1.27 18.99
CA ASP A 105 -0.51 1.86 19.00
C ASP A 105 -0.68 2.85 20.18
#